data_AF-A0A520B8B2-F1
#
_entry.id   AF-A0A520B8B2-F1
#
_cell.length_a   1.000
_cell.length_b   1.000
_cell.length_c   1.000
_cell.angle_alpha   90.00
_cell.angle_beta   90.00
_cell.angle_gamma   90.00
#
_symmetry.space_group_name_H-M   'P 1'
#
loop_
_entity.id
_entity.type
_entity.pdbx_description
1 polymer ?
#
loop_
_entity_poly.entity_id
_entity_poly.type
_entity_poly.pdbx_seq_one_letter_code
_entity_poly.pdbx_strand_id
1 'polypeptide(L)'
;MMELLKQATLWLAAGVEAAAALVIGLAAIEAFLRALVLFIPGHLASDEPDAKEAVRLKLGRWLAVALELELGADILRTAVAPTWTEIGQLGAIVVLRTALNFFLQKEIDGAQARRTGSPSPPANPGS
;
A
#
# COMPACT_ATOMS: atom_id res chain seq x y z
N MET A 1 -26.86 -6.13 26.20
CA MET A 1 -25.97 -4.95 26.09
C MET A 1 -24.60 -5.33 25.52
N MET A 2 -23.85 -6.28 26.10
CA MET A 2 -22.55 -6.72 25.54
C MET A 2 -22.66 -7.27 24.11
N GLU A 3 -23.65 -8.10 23.81
CA GLU A 3 -23.87 -8.65 22.45
C GLU A 3 -24.06 -7.56 21.38
N LEU A 4 -24.79 -6.50 21.73
CA LEU A 4 -25.05 -5.37 20.84
C LEU A 4 -23.75 -4.58 20.54
N LEU A 5 -22.92 -4.39 21.57
CA LEU A 5 -21.62 -3.73 21.42
C LEU A 5 -20.68 -4.56 20.57
N LYS A 6 -20.64 -5.88 20.75
CA LYS A 6 -19.82 -6.78 19.94
C LYS A 6 -20.22 -6.72 18.47
N GLN A 7 -21.51 -6.83 18.20
CA GLN A 7 -22.02 -6.82 16.83
C GLN A 7 -21.81 -5.46 16.15
N ALA A 8 -21.99 -4.36 16.88
CA ALA A 8 -21.68 -3.02 16.37
C ALA A 8 -20.19 -2.87 16.01
N THR A 9 -19.27 -3.30 16.87
CA THR A 9 -17.82 -3.24 16.60
C THR A 9 -17.42 -4.08 15.39
N LEU A 10 -18.02 -5.25 15.20
CA LEU A 10 -17.77 -6.09 14.03
C LEU A 10 -18.26 -5.45 12.73
N TRP A 11 -19.45 -4.85 12.73
CA TRP A 11 -19.95 -4.09 11.58
C TRP A 11 -19.09 -2.87 11.26
N LEU A 12 -18.57 -2.19 12.29
CA LEU A 12 -17.63 -1.08 12.11
C LEU A 12 -16.31 -1.56 11.50
N ALA A 13 -15.72 -2.66 12.02
CA ALA A 13 -14.49 -3.22 11.48
C ALA A 13 -14.67 -3.62 10.00
N ALA A 14 -15.76 -4.31 9.67
CA ALA A 14 -16.09 -4.68 8.30
C ALA A 14 -16.30 -3.45 7.38
N GLY A 15 -16.92 -2.38 7.90
CA GLY A 15 -17.07 -1.13 7.17
C GLY A 15 -15.75 -0.45 6.87
N VAL A 16 -14.82 -0.45 7.84
CA VAL A 16 -13.46 0.09 7.66
C VAL A 16 -12.66 -0.74 6.66
N GLU A 17 -12.76 -2.07 6.70
CA GLU A 17 -12.17 -2.97 5.70
C GLU A 17 -12.71 -2.70 4.29
N ALA A 18 -14.03 -2.56 4.15
CA ALA A 18 -14.66 -2.25 2.88
C ALA A 18 -14.18 -0.90 2.32
N ALA A 19 -14.02 0.11 3.18
CA ALA A 19 -13.50 1.41 2.79
C ALA A 19 -12.03 1.31 2.34
N ALA A 20 -11.18 0.59 3.07
CA ALA A 20 -9.79 0.34 2.68
C ALA A 20 -9.70 -0.38 1.32
N ALA A 21 -10.47 -1.46 1.14
CA ALA A 21 -10.53 -2.20 -0.11
C ALA A 21 -10.98 -1.33 -1.29
N LEU A 22 -11.96 -0.44 -1.08
CA LEU A 22 -12.42 0.50 -2.10
C LEU A 22 -11.31 1.49 -2.48
N VAL A 23 -10.60 2.06 -1.50
CA VAL A 23 -9.48 2.98 -1.74
C VAL A 23 -8.38 2.29 -2.55
N ILE A 24 -7.97 1.08 -2.15
CA ILE A 24 -6.97 0.29 -2.87
C ILE A 24 -7.43 0.01 -4.30
N GLY A 25 -8.67 -0.45 -4.46
CA GLY A 25 -9.24 -0.79 -5.76
C GLY A 25 -9.27 0.40 -6.72
N LEU A 26 -9.73 1.57 -6.26
CA LEU A 26 -9.76 2.79 -7.06
C LEU A 26 -8.36 3.27 -7.43
N ALA A 27 -7.41 3.25 -6.49
CA ALA A 27 -6.03 3.64 -6.75
C ALA A 27 -5.34 2.69 -7.75
N ALA A 28 -5.59 1.39 -7.64
CA ALA A 28 -5.08 0.38 -8.55
C ALA A 28 -5.66 0.54 -9.96
N ILE A 29 -6.97 0.76 -10.09
CA ILE A 29 -7.62 1.04 -11.38
C ILE A 29 -7.02 2.30 -12.01
N GLU A 30 -6.89 3.39 -11.25
CA GLU A 30 -6.30 4.63 -11.76
C GLU A 30 -4.86 4.41 -12.24
N ALA A 31 -4.03 3.74 -11.44
CA ALA A 31 -2.65 3.44 -11.78
C ALA A 31 -2.54 2.56 -13.03
N PHE A 32 -3.41 1.56 -13.16
CA PHE A 32 -3.47 0.67 -14.31
C PHE A 32 -3.84 1.42 -15.59
N LEU A 33 -4.90 2.25 -15.56
CA LEU A 33 -5.31 3.03 -16.72
C LEU A 33 -4.20 4.00 -17.17
N ARG A 34 -3.53 4.67 -16.24
CA ARG A 34 -2.38 5.55 -16.55
C ARG A 34 -1.22 4.76 -17.16
N ALA A 35 -0.88 3.61 -16.60
CA ALA A 35 0.17 2.74 -17.12
C ALA A 35 -0.14 2.22 -18.54
N LEU A 36 -1.41 1.91 -18.82
CA LEU A 36 -1.84 1.47 -20.15
C LEU A 36 -1.69 2.58 -21.19
N VAL A 37 -2.06 3.82 -20.85
CA VAL A 37 -1.88 4.98 -21.74
C VAL A 37 -0.40 5.23 -22.03
N LEU A 38 0.47 5.11 -21.02
CA LEU A 38 1.94 5.19 -21.18
C LEU A 38 2.53 4.09 -22.08
N PHE A 39 1.79 3.00 -22.33
CA PHE A 39 2.22 1.88 -23.17
C PHE A 39 1.84 2.07 -24.65
N ILE A 40 0.99 3.04 -24.98
CA ILE A 40 0.53 3.28 -26.37
C ILE A 40 1.62 4.04 -27.13
N PRO A 41 2.24 3.44 -28.18
CA PRO A 41 3.24 4.12 -28.98
C PRO A 41 2.57 5.20 -29.85
N GLY A 42 2.86 6.47 -29.58
CA GLY A 42 2.38 7.59 -30.40
C GLY A 42 1.90 8.83 -29.63
N HIS A 43 1.62 8.73 -28.33
CA HIS A 43 1.40 9.90 -27.49
C HIS A 43 2.57 10.08 -26.51
N LEU A 44 3.35 11.12 -26.80
CA LEU A 44 4.47 11.64 -26.01
C LEU A 44 5.71 10.74 -26.06
N ALA A 45 6.52 11.03 -27.06
CA ALA A 45 7.95 10.77 -27.04
C ALA A 45 8.58 11.53 -25.87
N SER A 46 8.49 10.96 -24.68
CA SER A 46 9.42 11.23 -23.59
C SER A 46 9.54 9.92 -22.82
N ASP A 47 10.68 9.27 -22.99
CA ASP A 47 11.26 8.39 -21.97
C ASP A 47 11.42 9.21 -20.68
N GLU A 48 10.32 9.53 -19.99
CA GLU A 48 10.34 10.21 -18.70
C GLU A 48 10.25 9.15 -17.60
N PRO A 49 11.40 8.74 -17.01
CA PRO A 49 11.41 7.97 -15.77
C PRO A 49 10.50 8.58 -14.69
N ASP A 50 10.26 9.89 -14.75
CA ASP A 50 9.39 10.64 -13.85
C ASP A 50 7.91 10.26 -13.95
N ALA A 51 7.38 9.94 -15.14
CA ALA A 51 5.95 9.63 -15.30
C ALA A 51 5.58 8.28 -14.66
N LYS A 52 6.43 7.27 -14.84
CA LYS A 52 6.28 5.95 -14.19
C LYS A 52 6.45 6.08 -12.68
N GLU A 53 7.41 6.91 -12.25
CA GLU A 53 7.63 7.16 -10.82
C GLU A 53 6.44 7.87 -10.17
N ALA A 54 5.84 8.85 -10.85
CA ALA A 54 4.67 9.56 -10.36
C ALA A 54 3.47 8.61 -10.14
N VAL A 55 3.24 7.67 -11.05
CA VAL A 55 2.19 6.63 -10.88
C VAL A 55 2.49 5.77 -9.66
N ARG A 56 3.74 5.32 -9.49
CA ARG A 56 4.15 4.48 -8.34
C ARG A 56 4.02 5.21 -7.01
N LEU A 57 4.49 6.46 -6.92
CA LEU A 57 4.39 7.29 -5.71
C LEU A 57 2.94 7.58 -5.34
N LYS A 58 2.10 7.86 -6.33
CA LYS A 58 0.66 8.10 -6.10
C LYS A 58 -0.03 6.84 -5.57
N LEU A 59 0.23 5.69 -6.18
CA LEU A 59 -0.29 4.41 -5.72
C LEU A 59 0.18 4.11 -4.28
N GLY A 60 1.47 4.27 -4.00
CA GLY A 60 2.04 4.07 -2.66
C GLY A 60 1.37 4.92 -1.58
N ARG A 61 1.03 6.18 -1.87
CA ARG A 61 0.32 7.05 -0.92
C ARG A 61 -1.10 6.58 -0.62
N TRP A 62 -1.83 6.09 -1.61
CA TRP A 62 -3.18 5.53 -1.39
C TRP A 62 -3.13 4.20 -0.64
N LEU A 63 -2.13 3.35 -0.93
CA LEU A 63 -1.90 2.12 -0.17
C LEU A 63 -1.60 2.43 1.31
N ALA A 64 -0.79 3.45 1.61
CA ALA A 64 -0.51 3.87 2.98
C ALA A 64 -1.81 4.26 3.73
N VAL A 65 -2.69 5.05 3.11
CA VAL A 65 -3.99 5.41 3.70
C VAL A 65 -4.85 4.16 3.97
N ALA A 66 -4.91 3.23 3.02
CA ALA A 66 -5.68 2.00 3.22
C ALA A 66 -5.11 1.12 4.34
N LEU A 67 -3.78 1.09 4.51
CA LEU A 67 -3.15 0.39 5.62
C LEU A 67 -3.46 1.04 6.98
N GLU A 68 -3.56 2.36 7.07
CA GLU A 68 -4.01 3.01 8.32
C GLU A 68 -5.45 2.60 8.68
N LEU A 69 -6.33 2.50 7.69
CA LEU A 69 -7.70 2.02 7.87
C LEU A 69 -7.75 0.56 8.32
N GLU A 70 -7.04 -0.34 7.62
CA GLU A 70 -6.95 -1.75 8.01
C GLU A 70 -6.41 -1.94 9.43
N LEU A 71 -5.44 -1.12 9.87
CA LEU A 71 -4.95 -1.17 11.25
C LEU A 71 -6.06 -0.82 12.26
N GLY A 72 -6.90 0.16 11.95
CA GLY A 72 -8.07 0.48 12.75
C GLY A 72 -9.05 -0.70 12.84
N ALA A 73 -9.33 -1.38 11.72
CA ALA A 73 -10.18 -2.56 11.69
C ALA A 73 -9.63 -3.72 12.51
N ASP A 74 -8.32 -3.97 12.43
CA ASP A 74 -7.63 -5.00 13.21
C ASP A 74 -7.75 -4.73 14.73
N ILE A 75 -7.56 -3.48 15.15
CA ILE A 75 -7.73 -3.06 16.56
C ILE A 75 -9.17 -3.31 17.01
N LEU A 76 -10.17 -2.91 16.20
CA LEU A 76 -11.58 -3.14 16.52
C LEU A 76 -11.88 -4.64 16.69
N ARG A 77 -11.30 -5.52 15.86
CA ARG A 77 -11.46 -6.98 16.01
C ARG A 77 -10.83 -7.52 17.29
N THR A 78 -9.64 -7.05 17.66
CA THR A 78 -9.00 -7.48 18.93
C THR A 78 -9.81 -7.10 20.18
N ALA A 79 -10.64 -6.06 20.14
CA ALA A 79 -11.34 -5.52 21.30
C ALA A 79 -12.60 -6.31 21.73
N VAL A 80 -13.12 -7.23 20.92
CA VAL A 80 -14.51 -7.76 21.03
C VAL A 80 -14.65 -9.07 21.85
N ALA A 81 -13.59 -9.46 22.57
CA ALA A 81 -13.42 -10.71 23.33
C ALA A 81 -12.89 -11.86 22.46
N PRO A 82 -11.62 -12.25 22.64
CA PRO A 82 -11.03 -13.25 21.78
C PRO A 82 -11.40 -14.67 22.24
N THR A 83 -11.95 -15.51 21.35
CA THR A 83 -11.76 -16.96 21.49
C THR A 83 -10.36 -17.34 21.00
N TRP A 84 -9.76 -18.42 21.52
CA TRP A 84 -8.41 -18.85 21.07
C TRP A 84 -8.33 -19.11 19.56
N THR A 85 -9.42 -19.53 18.94
CA THR A 85 -9.52 -19.72 17.49
C THR A 85 -9.55 -18.38 16.74
N GLU A 86 -10.30 -17.39 17.22
CA GLU A 86 -10.33 -16.03 16.66
C GLU A 86 -8.99 -15.31 16.86
N ILE A 87 -8.32 -15.50 18.01
CA ILE A 87 -6.95 -15.00 18.23
C ILE A 87 -6.01 -15.61 17.20
N GLY A 88 -6.12 -16.91 16.94
CA GLY A 88 -5.29 -17.60 15.96
C GLY A 88 -5.48 -17.06 14.54
N GLN A 89 -6.73 -16.86 14.11
CA GLN A 89 -7.04 -16.28 12.79
C GLN A 89 -6.56 -14.83 12.67
N LEU A 90 -6.82 -14.02 13.70
CA LEU A 90 -6.38 -12.63 13.74
C LEU A 90 -4.85 -12.52 13.77
N GLY A 91 -4.18 -13.38 14.54
CA GLY A 91 -2.74 -13.50 14.56
C GLY A 91 -2.16 -13.89 13.20
N ALA A 92 -2.79 -14.83 12.49
CA ALA A 92 -2.38 -15.20 11.13
C ALA A 92 -2.52 -14.02 10.15
N ILE A 93 -3.61 -13.26 10.22
CA ILE A 93 -3.83 -12.05 9.39
C ILE A 93 -2.76 -11.00 9.70
N VAL A 94 -2.51 -10.69 10.97
CA VAL A 94 -1.50 -9.70 11.39
C VAL A 94 -0.10 -10.11 10.94
N VAL A 95 0.26 -11.40 11.05
CA VAL A 95 1.55 -11.92 10.56
C VAL A 95 1.67 -11.78 9.05
N LEU A 96 0.63 -12.18 8.29
CA LEU A 96 0.61 -12.03 6.83
C LEU A 96 0.78 -10.56 6.44
N ARG A 97 0.06 -9.66 7.11
CA ARG A 97 0.11 -8.22 6.88
C ARG A 97 1.49 -7.63 7.17
N THR A 98 2.09 -8.02 8.29
CA THR A 98 3.44 -7.59 8.67
C THR A 98 4.48 -8.08 7.66
N ALA A 99 4.37 -9.35 7.24
CA ALA A 99 5.27 -9.94 6.26
C ALA A 99 5.16 -9.22 4.90
N LEU A 100 3.94 -9.04 4.39
CA LEU A 100 3.69 -8.35 3.12
C LEU A 100 4.19 -6.91 3.15
N ASN A 101 3.88 -6.16 4.21
CA ASN A 101 4.32 -4.77 4.34
C ASN A 101 5.86 -4.68 4.46
N PHE A 102 6.50 -5.60 5.18
CA PHE A 102 7.96 -5.68 5.27
C PHE A 102 8.62 -5.95 3.91
N PHE A 103 8.10 -6.90 3.13
CA PHE A 103 8.63 -7.20 1.80
C PHE A 103 8.46 -6.02 0.83
N LEU A 104 7.29 -5.37 0.85
CA LEU A 104 7.01 -4.22 0.01
C LEU A 104 7.96 -3.04 0.33
N GLN A 105 8.15 -2.75 1.62
CA GLN A 105 9.07 -1.70 2.08
C GLN A 105 10.52 -1.99 1.65
N LYS A 106 10.96 -3.24 1.83
CA LYS A 106 12.30 -3.68 1.43
C LYS A 106 12.55 -3.53 -0.08
N GLU A 107 11.54 -3.81 -0.91
CA GLU A 107 11.62 -3.63 -2.35
C GLU A 107 11.76 -2.15 -2.74
N ILE A 108 10.97 -1.28 -2.10
CA ILE A 108 11.02 0.17 -2.30
C ILE A 108 12.40 0.73 -1.92
N ASP A 109 12.92 0.38 -0.75
CA ASP A 109 14.24 0.84 -0.29
C ASP A 109 15.36 0.37 -1.23
N GLY A 110 15.29 -0.88 -1.69
CA GLY A 110 16.23 -1.43 -2.67
C GLY A 110 16.16 -0.71 -4.03
N ALA A 111 14.98 -0.26 -4.45
CA ALA A 111 14.82 0.53 -5.67
C ALA A 111 15.39 1.95 -5.52
N GLN A 112 15.29 2.57 -4.34
CA GLN A 112 15.87 3.89 -4.06
C GLN A 112 17.40 3.85 -4.00
N ALA A 113 17.98 2.84 -3.34
CA ALA A 113 19.43 2.66 -3.25
C ALA A 113 20.10 2.52 -4.63
N ARG A 114 19.43 1.86 -5.59
CA ARG A 114 19.91 1.77 -6.98
C ARG A 114 19.90 3.11 -7.72
N ARG A 115 19.05 4.06 -7.34
CA ARG A 115 19.02 5.40 -7.96
C ARG A 115 20.12 6.31 -7.42
N THR A 116 20.42 6.24 -6.13
CA THR A 116 21.50 7.03 -5.50
C THR A 116 22.90 6.50 -5.77
N GLY A 117 23.02 5.26 -6.27
CA GLY A 117 24.31 4.63 -6.65
C GLY A 117 24.79 4.93 -8.08
N SER A 118 24.13 5.83 -8.83
CA SER A 118 24.63 6.25 -10.14
C SER A 118 25.92 7.07 -9.96
N PRO A 119 27.04 6.71 -10.60
CA PRO A 119 28.32 7.39 -10.40
C PRO A 119 28.23 8.83 -10.92
N SER A 120 28.65 9.79 -10.10
CA SER A 120 28.86 11.18 -10.53
C SER A 120 29.72 11.20 -11.79
N PRO A 121 29.36 11.97 -12.85
CA PRO A 121 30.22 12.12 -14.02
C PRO A 121 31.59 12.64 -13.60
N PRO A 122 32.70 12.20 -14.23
CA PRO A 122 34.03 12.65 -13.86
C PRO A 122 34.12 14.18 -13.95
N ALA A 123 34.60 14.80 -12.89
CA ALA A 123 34.84 16.23 -12.84
C ALA A 123 35.80 16.62 -13.98
N ASN A 124 35.36 17.54 -14.84
CA ASN A 124 36.14 18.04 -15.95
C ASN A 124 37.37 18.81 -15.43
N PRO A 125 38.62 18.36 -15.71
CA PRO A 125 39.80 19.09 -15.33
C PRO A 125 40.10 20.12 -16.43
N GLY A 126 39.51 21.31 -16.33
CA GLY A 126 39.75 22.36 -17.33
C GLY A 126 39.02 23.66 -17.05
N SER A 127 39.58 24.46 -16.15
CA SER A 127 39.40 25.92 -16.09
C SER A 127 40.61 26.55 -15.41
#